data_AF-A0A6A5Z913-F1
#
_entry.id   AF-A0A6A5Z913-F1
#
_cell.length_a   1.000
_cell.length_b   1.000
_cell.length_c   1.000
_cell.angle_alpha   90.00
_cell.angle_beta   90.00
_cell.angle_gamma   90.00
#
_symmetry.space_group_name_H-M   'P 1'
#
loop_
_entity.id
_entity.type
_entity.pdbx_description
1 polymer ?
#
loop_
_entity_poly.entity_id
_entity_poly.type
_entity_poly.pdbx_seq_one_letter_code
_entity_poly.pdbx_strand_id
1 'polypeptide(L)'
;MDPSTAEANPHAPLRLLSLDGGGVRGLSSLMVLDTLMAMEEKRLGLRGQDDQTQLRPCNYLDLIGGTSTGGIIAIILSRLRLDCKKAISIYTRVSKEVIQHDRSLKLFGKRVRIGNSHFSSAVLAKAIKSGLKELGYDEDESMWDDSLLEEHTLPHKFPERSPAALKGLGLTQNNGNTERPAGDLATPNTDVADEQSRKGANVPFPDPLPSGLARSATWKRHHKGSVQHKTKHQGCRGFVMASLKNAVGLPRILSTYDPNDRSTRIWEALRATCAAPKFFEEIQFGVPKITYLDGSLGFNNPCAELDFSAKALWGRRPISLIVSVGTGSQSLPKMRNLPTWLLLGLSNISLVPALTAMASDPTRVDNEMARKYQDTDTAYYRLDVDRSLSNASIEQWMQEDQMATLTSQYLNDLDQIRKVQGIASLLAKQTSPPTGFEISATQFLIGIDGRGSKDKTFEAIDLDCKRTLYRCLRADKVGLRAIRTGIPPGSYRVNFMMAFHNGQETTPHDLILSVGKPTDVATFTQRFVDVELSPDAVPQLLQPDAMRVRVGKERYLRYMGKGWLEIEGNAEVKVGLDGVSGFVVSKSWKEDEFIDGWSFKGVRMEPMFGGQSHERTKSAQSG
;
A
#
# COMPACT_ATOMS: atom_id res chain seq x y z
N MET A 1 14.37 12.73 -12.43
CA MET A 1 13.82 12.89 -11.07
C MET A 1 13.00 11.65 -10.79
N ASP A 2 13.25 11.03 -9.63
CA ASP A 2 13.00 9.62 -9.34
C ASP A 2 11.61 9.41 -8.68
N PRO A 3 10.63 8.75 -9.33
CA PRO A 3 9.23 8.93 -8.94
C PRO A 3 8.55 7.73 -8.24
N SER A 4 9.28 6.66 -7.90
CA SER A 4 8.64 5.35 -7.66
C SER A 4 8.45 4.87 -6.22
N THR A 5 9.17 5.38 -5.22
CA THR A 5 9.13 4.75 -3.88
C THR A 5 8.30 5.54 -2.88
N ALA A 6 7.58 4.82 -2.01
CA ALA A 6 6.87 5.40 -0.88
C ALA A 6 7.76 6.39 -0.10
N GLU A 7 9.04 6.08 0.12
CA GLU A 7 9.94 6.99 0.82
C GLU A 7 10.35 8.24 0.02
N ALA A 8 10.32 8.22 -1.32
CA ALA A 8 10.62 9.40 -2.15
C ALA A 8 9.51 10.45 -2.14
N ASN A 9 8.24 10.03 -2.02
CA ASN A 9 7.11 10.92 -1.82
C ASN A 9 6.30 10.45 -0.60
N PRO A 10 6.59 10.94 0.62
CA PRO A 10 5.95 10.46 1.85
C PRO A 10 4.43 10.69 1.89
N HIS A 11 3.89 11.54 1.01
CA HIS A 11 2.47 11.86 0.91
C HIS A 11 1.74 11.08 -0.18
N ALA A 12 2.44 10.38 -1.08
CA ALA A 12 1.81 9.55 -2.09
C ALA A 12 1.10 8.36 -1.43
N PRO A 13 -0.09 7.96 -1.85
CA PRO A 13 -0.75 6.78 -1.28
C PRO A 13 -0.07 5.47 -1.74
N LEU A 14 -0.22 4.42 -0.94
CA LEU A 14 0.47 3.14 -1.10
C LEU A 14 -0.20 2.21 -2.11
N ARG A 15 0.60 1.48 -2.88
CA ARG A 15 0.18 0.48 -3.86
C ARG A 15 0.69 -0.90 -3.45
N LEU A 16 -0.21 -1.84 -3.23
CA LEU A 16 0.10 -3.13 -2.63
C LEU A 16 -0.27 -4.28 -3.59
N LEU A 17 0.57 -5.32 -3.63
CA LEU A 17 0.32 -6.55 -4.41
C LEU A 17 0.34 -7.78 -3.51
N SER A 18 -0.74 -8.56 -3.55
CA SER A 18 -0.91 -9.85 -2.86
C SER A 18 -0.92 -10.99 -3.87
N LEU A 19 -0.13 -12.03 -3.63
CA LEU A 19 -0.02 -13.21 -4.50
C LEU A 19 -0.37 -14.49 -3.75
N ASP A 20 -1.41 -15.16 -4.21
CA ASP A 20 -1.90 -16.39 -3.59
C ASP A 20 -0.95 -17.58 -3.78
N GLY A 21 -1.05 -18.54 -2.86
CA GLY A 21 -0.46 -19.87 -3.02
C GLY A 21 -1.30 -20.78 -3.92
N GLY A 22 -0.62 -21.56 -4.77
CA GLY A 22 -1.30 -22.41 -5.73
C GLY A 22 -0.52 -23.54 -6.39
N GLY A 23 0.71 -23.84 -5.95
CA GLY A 23 1.57 -24.81 -6.63
C GLY A 23 1.93 -24.34 -8.04
N VAL A 24 1.95 -25.25 -9.02
CA VAL A 24 2.34 -24.96 -10.43
C VAL A 24 1.54 -23.84 -11.10
N ARG A 25 0.35 -23.51 -10.55
CA ARG A 25 -0.57 -22.49 -11.06
C ARG A 25 -0.09 -21.05 -10.91
N GLY A 26 1.01 -20.79 -10.21
CA GLY A 26 1.57 -19.43 -10.11
C GLY A 26 1.94 -18.81 -11.47
N LEU A 27 2.07 -19.62 -12.52
CA LEU A 27 2.27 -19.13 -13.88
C LEU A 27 1.12 -18.21 -14.33
N SER A 28 -0.14 -18.53 -13.98
CA SER A 28 -1.26 -17.65 -14.34
C SER A 28 -1.16 -16.29 -13.66
N SER A 29 -0.77 -16.26 -12.39
CA SER A 29 -0.55 -15.00 -11.66
C SER A 29 0.52 -14.15 -12.33
N LEU A 30 1.62 -14.77 -12.78
CA LEU A 30 2.67 -14.07 -13.52
C LEU A 30 2.22 -13.55 -14.89
N MET A 31 1.40 -14.31 -15.63
CA MET A 31 0.84 -13.85 -16.91
C MET A 31 -0.16 -12.70 -16.76
N VAL A 32 -0.97 -12.73 -15.70
CA VAL A 32 -1.85 -11.62 -15.31
C VAL A 32 -1.00 -10.38 -15.01
N LEU A 33 0.08 -10.52 -14.25
CA LEU A 33 1.00 -9.41 -13.96
C LEU A 33 1.75 -8.91 -15.19
N ASP A 34 2.21 -9.79 -16.09
CA ASP A 34 2.88 -9.38 -17.33
C ASP A 34 1.95 -8.52 -18.20
N THR A 35 0.68 -8.92 -18.31
CA THR A 35 -0.35 -8.17 -19.02
C THR A 35 -0.63 -6.82 -18.36
N LEU A 36 -0.75 -6.80 -17.03
CA LEU A 36 -0.92 -5.58 -16.25
C LEU A 36 0.23 -4.58 -16.48
N MET A 37 1.46 -5.05 -16.37
CA MET A 37 2.66 -4.23 -16.51
C MET A 37 2.88 -3.75 -17.95
N ALA A 38 2.43 -4.51 -18.95
CA ALA A 38 2.63 -4.14 -20.35
C ALA A 38 1.80 -2.93 -20.80
N MET A 39 0.74 -2.53 -20.08
CA MET A 39 -0.38 -1.85 -20.74
C MET A 39 -0.47 -0.31 -20.74
N GLU A 40 -0.11 0.47 -19.73
CA GLU A 40 -0.71 1.82 -19.64
C GLU A 40 0.25 3.00 -19.89
N GLU A 41 1.55 2.85 -19.68
CA GLU A 41 2.47 4.00 -19.78
C GLU A 41 2.60 4.58 -21.19
N LYS A 42 2.59 3.72 -22.22
CA LYS A 42 2.60 4.15 -23.63
C LYS A 42 1.28 4.83 -23.99
N ARG A 43 0.16 4.29 -23.50
CA ARG A 43 -1.18 4.83 -23.77
C ARG A 43 -1.39 6.21 -23.14
N LEU A 44 -0.83 6.42 -21.95
CA LEU A 44 -0.86 7.71 -21.26
C LEU A 44 0.23 8.70 -21.72
N GLY A 45 1.07 8.32 -22.69
CA GLY A 45 2.17 9.16 -23.18
C GLY A 45 3.27 9.41 -22.14
N LEU A 46 3.32 8.63 -21.06
CA LEU A 46 4.32 8.74 -20.00
C LEU A 46 5.65 8.09 -20.40
N ARG A 47 5.63 7.29 -21.46
CA ARG A 47 6.80 6.63 -22.04
C ARG A 47 6.73 6.73 -23.56
N GLY A 48 7.88 6.92 -24.20
CA GLY A 48 7.98 6.98 -25.66
C GLY A 48 7.44 5.70 -26.32
N GLN A 49 6.73 5.84 -27.44
CA GLN A 49 6.15 4.70 -28.15
C GLN A 49 7.22 3.65 -28.55
N ASP A 50 8.42 4.13 -28.83
CA ASP A 50 9.59 3.35 -29.26
C ASP A 50 10.35 2.69 -28.10
N ASP A 51 10.06 3.06 -26.85
CA ASP A 51 10.72 2.48 -25.69
C ASP A 51 10.18 1.05 -25.43
N GLN A 52 11.05 0.05 -25.57
CA GLN A 52 10.74 -1.36 -25.37
C GLN A 52 11.23 -1.91 -24.03
N THR A 53 11.66 -1.04 -23.11
CA THR A 53 12.11 -1.45 -21.77
C THR A 53 11.00 -2.19 -21.03
N GLN A 54 11.34 -3.33 -20.44
CA GLN A 54 10.41 -4.10 -19.62
C GLN A 54 10.26 -3.45 -18.26
N LEU A 55 9.01 -3.26 -17.83
CA LEU A 55 8.71 -2.65 -16.54
C LEU A 55 8.95 -3.66 -15.41
N ARG A 56 9.42 -3.14 -14.28
CA ARG A 56 9.68 -3.92 -13.07
C ARG A 56 8.58 -3.63 -12.06
N PRO A 57 7.80 -4.62 -11.61
CA PRO A 57 6.72 -4.38 -10.65
C PRO A 57 7.16 -3.65 -9.36
N CYS A 58 8.38 -3.90 -8.89
CA CYS A 58 8.95 -3.22 -7.72
C CYS A 58 9.14 -1.71 -7.87
N ASN A 59 9.04 -1.16 -9.08
CA ASN A 59 9.06 0.28 -9.33
C ASN A 59 7.67 0.93 -9.27
N TYR A 60 6.59 0.13 -9.18
CA TYR A 60 5.21 0.63 -9.21
C TYR A 60 4.44 0.29 -7.94
N LEU A 61 5.01 -0.59 -7.13
CA LEU A 61 4.40 -1.13 -5.92
C LEU A 61 5.28 -0.79 -4.74
N ASP A 62 4.67 -0.56 -3.58
CA ASP A 62 5.40 -0.22 -2.35
C ASP A 62 5.66 -1.48 -1.49
N LEU A 63 4.77 -2.47 -1.58
CA LEU A 63 4.87 -3.74 -0.87
C LEU A 63 4.29 -4.90 -1.69
N ILE A 64 5.04 -6.00 -1.78
CA ILE A 64 4.61 -7.25 -2.41
C ILE A 64 4.64 -8.38 -1.39
N GLY A 65 3.50 -9.04 -1.18
CA GLY A 65 3.36 -10.18 -0.27
C GLY A 65 2.91 -11.43 -1.02
N GLY A 66 3.42 -12.59 -0.63
CA GLY A 66 3.06 -13.85 -1.28
C GLY A 66 3.03 -15.06 -0.36
N THR A 67 2.21 -16.05 -0.71
CA THR A 67 2.15 -17.34 -0.01
C THR A 67 2.51 -18.48 -0.95
N SER A 68 3.27 -19.47 -0.47
CA SER A 68 3.70 -20.65 -1.23
C SER A 68 4.33 -20.22 -2.57
N THR A 69 3.83 -20.72 -3.70
CA THR A 69 4.24 -20.25 -5.03
C THR A 69 4.18 -18.72 -5.20
N GLY A 70 3.14 -18.08 -4.70
CA GLY A 70 3.02 -16.62 -4.71
C GLY A 70 4.15 -15.95 -3.92
N GLY A 71 4.68 -16.61 -2.89
CA GLY A 71 5.86 -16.18 -2.14
C GLY A 71 7.15 -16.23 -2.98
N ILE A 72 7.34 -17.28 -3.77
CA ILE A 72 8.45 -17.36 -4.74
C ILE A 72 8.37 -16.17 -5.72
N ILE A 73 7.19 -15.94 -6.30
CA ILE A 73 6.96 -14.83 -7.22
C ILE A 73 7.19 -13.49 -6.53
N ALA A 74 6.69 -13.31 -5.31
CA ALA A 74 6.84 -12.07 -4.55
C ALA A 74 8.32 -11.70 -4.38
N ILE A 75 9.19 -12.65 -4.03
CA ILE A 75 10.63 -12.42 -3.84
C ILE A 75 11.36 -12.20 -5.15
N ILE A 76 10.98 -12.91 -6.22
CA ILE A 76 11.50 -12.63 -7.56
C ILE A 76 11.22 -11.18 -7.99
N LEU A 77 10.00 -10.69 -7.75
CA LEU A 77 9.58 -9.36 -8.19
C LEU A 77 10.07 -8.24 -7.26
N SER A 78 10.12 -8.46 -5.95
CA SER A 78 10.53 -7.46 -4.94
C SER A 78 12.03 -7.50 -4.64
N ARG A 79 12.51 -8.59 -4.02
CA ARG A 79 13.90 -8.73 -3.53
C ARG A 79 14.92 -8.86 -4.66
N LEU A 80 14.58 -9.59 -5.71
CA LEU A 80 15.46 -9.80 -6.87
C LEU A 80 15.20 -8.77 -7.99
N ARG A 81 14.15 -7.95 -7.85
CA ARG A 81 13.78 -6.83 -8.74
C ARG A 81 13.68 -7.21 -10.22
N LEU A 82 13.17 -8.40 -10.51
CA LEU A 82 13.01 -8.87 -11.88
C LEU A 82 11.70 -8.39 -12.53
N ASP A 83 11.72 -8.27 -13.85
CA ASP A 83 10.51 -8.08 -14.66
C ASP A 83 9.69 -9.38 -14.76
N CYS A 84 8.42 -9.26 -15.16
CA CYS A 84 7.50 -10.39 -15.22
C CYS A 84 7.97 -11.50 -16.18
N LYS A 85 8.60 -11.16 -17.31
CA LYS A 85 9.09 -12.14 -18.29
C LYS A 85 10.22 -12.99 -17.75
N LYS A 86 11.20 -12.37 -17.09
CA LYS A 86 12.27 -13.10 -16.38
C LYS A 86 11.70 -13.93 -15.24
N ALA A 87 10.74 -13.39 -14.51
CA ALA A 87 10.07 -14.12 -13.44
C ALA A 87 9.37 -15.39 -13.95
N ILE A 88 8.65 -15.32 -15.08
CA ILE A 88 8.05 -16.47 -15.77
C ILE A 88 9.11 -17.51 -16.12
N SER A 89 10.20 -17.10 -16.76
CA SER A 89 11.27 -18.02 -17.17
C SER A 89 11.85 -18.79 -15.98
N ILE A 90 12.20 -18.09 -14.90
CA ILE A 90 12.78 -18.69 -13.70
C ILE A 90 11.76 -19.58 -13.00
N TYR A 91 10.54 -19.11 -12.83
CA TYR A 91 9.48 -19.85 -12.17
C TYR A 91 9.15 -21.15 -12.92
N THR A 92 9.02 -21.10 -14.25
CA THR A 92 8.78 -22.27 -15.09
C THR A 92 9.92 -23.27 -14.99
N ARG A 93 11.19 -22.81 -14.96
CA ARG A 93 12.36 -23.67 -14.79
C ARG A 93 12.36 -24.37 -13.43
N VAL A 94 12.20 -23.62 -12.34
CA VAL A 94 12.13 -24.17 -10.97
C VAL A 94 10.99 -25.18 -10.86
N SER A 95 9.82 -24.85 -11.40
CA SER A 95 8.66 -25.74 -11.42
C SER A 95 8.95 -27.04 -12.19
N LYS A 96 9.56 -26.95 -13.38
CA LYS A 96 9.94 -28.13 -14.18
C LYS A 96 10.92 -29.04 -13.45
N GLU A 97 11.94 -28.48 -12.79
CA GLU A 97 12.93 -29.25 -12.04
C GLU A 97 12.30 -30.02 -10.88
N VAL A 98 11.42 -29.37 -10.11
CA VAL A 98 10.68 -29.99 -8.99
C VAL A 98 9.75 -31.11 -9.47
N ILE A 99 9.05 -30.89 -10.59
CA ILE A 99 8.10 -31.84 -11.18
C ILE A 99 8.80 -33.09 -11.73
N GLN A 100 9.92 -32.92 -12.42
CA GLN A 100 10.66 -34.03 -13.04
C GLN A 100 11.26 -34.98 -12.01
N HIS A 101 11.49 -34.51 -10.79
CA HIS A 101 12.02 -35.28 -9.66
C HIS A 101 10.93 -35.61 -8.62
N ASP A 102 9.67 -35.82 -9.07
CA ASP A 102 8.59 -36.36 -8.25
C ASP A 102 8.95 -37.76 -7.73
N ARG A 103 8.60 -38.08 -6.48
CA ARG A 103 8.95 -39.34 -5.80
C ARG A 103 8.01 -40.49 -6.18
N SER A 104 7.60 -40.55 -7.45
CA SER A 104 6.72 -41.58 -7.99
C SER A 104 7.45 -42.53 -8.94
N LEU A 105 7.41 -43.84 -8.67
CA LEU A 105 7.88 -44.88 -9.61
C LEU A 105 6.72 -45.32 -10.50
N LYS A 106 6.96 -45.51 -11.80
CA LYS A 106 5.99 -46.15 -12.69
C LYS A 106 6.11 -47.67 -12.56
N LEU A 107 5.10 -48.30 -11.95
CA LEU A 107 4.97 -49.76 -11.87
C LEU A 107 3.69 -50.18 -12.62
N PHE A 108 3.80 -51.06 -13.61
CA PHE A 108 2.67 -51.56 -14.40
C PHE A 108 1.78 -50.45 -15.00
N GLY A 109 2.38 -49.40 -15.57
CA GLY A 109 1.65 -48.28 -16.16
C GLY A 109 0.94 -47.34 -15.17
N LYS A 110 0.99 -47.62 -13.86
CA LYS A 110 0.48 -46.76 -12.78
C LYS A 110 1.64 -46.18 -11.98
N ARG A 111 1.55 -44.89 -11.60
CA ARG A 111 2.54 -44.25 -10.73
C ARG A 111 2.29 -44.66 -9.27
N VAL A 112 3.25 -45.33 -8.64
CA VAL A 112 3.24 -45.78 -7.24
C VAL A 112 4.22 -44.91 -6.44
N ARG A 113 3.76 -44.38 -5.29
CA ARG A 113 4.51 -43.42 -4.45
C ARG A 113 5.47 -44.16 -3.50
N ILE A 114 6.69 -43.64 -3.32
CA ILE A 114 7.74 -44.28 -2.50
C ILE A 114 8.10 -43.49 -1.25
N GLY A 115 7.61 -42.26 -1.10
CA GLY A 115 7.88 -41.41 0.07
C GLY A 115 6.62 -40.82 0.71
N ASN A 116 6.82 -40.24 1.90
CA ASN A 116 5.76 -39.56 2.68
C ASN A 116 5.37 -38.19 2.11
N SER A 117 6.15 -37.66 1.15
CA SER A 117 5.86 -36.43 0.41
C SER A 117 5.85 -36.70 -1.10
N HIS A 118 5.05 -35.94 -1.85
CA HIS A 118 5.05 -35.97 -3.31
C HIS A 118 6.39 -35.49 -3.89
N PHE A 119 6.87 -34.33 -3.45
CA PHE A 119 8.07 -33.70 -3.98
C PHE A 119 9.22 -33.72 -2.96
N SER A 120 10.44 -33.64 -3.48
CA SER A 120 11.66 -33.56 -2.68
C SER A 120 11.95 -32.11 -2.29
N SER A 121 11.96 -31.81 -1.00
CA SER A 121 12.32 -30.48 -0.49
C SER A 121 13.77 -30.10 -0.81
N ALA A 122 14.67 -31.08 -0.93
CA ALA A 122 16.06 -30.85 -1.33
C ALA A 122 16.16 -30.38 -2.80
N VAL A 123 15.30 -30.90 -3.68
CA VAL A 123 15.26 -30.49 -5.10
C VAL A 123 14.76 -29.06 -5.21
N LEU A 124 13.69 -28.69 -4.49
CA LEU A 124 13.20 -27.31 -4.47
C LEU A 124 14.29 -26.33 -3.97
N ALA A 125 14.96 -26.65 -2.85
CA ALA A 125 16.04 -25.82 -2.33
C ALA A 125 17.19 -25.67 -3.34
N LYS A 126 17.60 -26.77 -3.99
CA LYS A 126 18.64 -26.77 -5.02
C LYS A 126 18.23 -25.92 -6.23
N ALA A 127 16.99 -26.05 -6.71
CA ALA A 127 16.47 -25.29 -7.84
C ALA A 127 16.47 -23.77 -7.56
N ILE A 128 16.05 -23.37 -6.35
CA ILE A 128 16.10 -21.97 -5.90
C ILE A 128 17.55 -21.48 -5.86
N LYS A 129 18.46 -22.22 -5.21
CA LYS A 129 19.88 -21.87 -5.12
C LYS A 129 20.55 -21.73 -6.49
N SER A 130 20.25 -22.65 -7.40
CA SER A 130 20.70 -22.60 -8.79
C SER A 130 20.19 -21.33 -9.50
N GLY A 131 18.90 -20.98 -9.31
CA GLY A 131 18.35 -19.73 -9.85
C GLY A 131 18.99 -18.47 -9.29
N LEU A 132 19.36 -18.45 -8.00
CA LEU A 132 20.10 -17.33 -7.42
C LEU A 132 21.48 -17.18 -8.07
N LYS A 133 22.22 -18.28 -8.21
CA LYS A 133 23.54 -18.28 -8.89
C LYS A 133 23.47 -17.80 -10.34
N GLU A 134 22.48 -18.26 -11.11
CA GLU A 134 22.27 -17.81 -12.50
C GLU A 134 22.02 -16.30 -12.60
N LEU A 135 21.39 -15.72 -11.58
CA LEU A 135 21.15 -14.29 -11.48
C LEU A 135 22.34 -13.49 -10.91
N GLY A 136 23.45 -14.17 -10.55
CA GLY A 136 24.64 -13.56 -9.99
C GLY A 136 24.60 -13.33 -8.47
N TYR A 137 23.64 -13.95 -7.76
CA TYR A 137 23.57 -13.92 -6.29
C TYR A 137 24.26 -15.13 -5.67
N ASP A 138 24.58 -15.04 -4.38
CA ASP A 138 25.04 -16.18 -3.60
C ASP A 138 23.92 -17.20 -3.38
N GLU A 139 24.26 -18.48 -3.20
CA GLU A 139 23.25 -19.51 -2.89
C GLU A 139 22.56 -19.27 -1.54
N ASP A 140 23.29 -18.69 -0.59
CA ASP A 140 22.86 -18.36 0.75
C ASP A 140 22.61 -16.85 0.91
N GLU A 141 22.26 -16.17 -0.20
CA GLU A 141 21.88 -14.76 -0.23
C GLU A 141 20.83 -14.43 0.85
N SER A 142 21.05 -13.34 1.57
CA SER A 142 20.17 -12.91 2.67
C SER A 142 18.82 -12.44 2.13
N MET A 143 17.76 -12.81 2.86
CA MET A 143 16.41 -12.31 2.64
C MET A 143 16.33 -10.80 2.81
N TRP A 144 17.07 -10.26 3.79
CA TRP A 144 17.18 -8.82 4.00
C TRP A 144 17.82 -8.14 2.79
N ASP A 145 17.27 -7.00 2.39
CA ASP A 145 17.75 -6.25 1.23
C ASP A 145 18.69 -5.11 1.64
N ASP A 146 19.97 -5.45 1.84
CA ASP A 146 21.02 -4.47 2.15
C ASP A 146 21.23 -3.44 1.03
N SER A 147 20.78 -3.71 -0.19
CA SER A 147 20.88 -2.75 -1.30
C SER A 147 19.75 -1.72 -1.27
N LEU A 148 18.61 -2.02 -0.64
CA LEU A 148 17.46 -1.13 -0.53
C LEU A 148 17.37 -0.42 0.82
N LEU A 149 17.75 -1.09 1.91
CA LEU A 149 17.40 -0.68 3.27
C LEU A 149 18.63 -0.41 4.14
N GLU A 150 18.50 0.58 5.01
CA GLU A 150 19.43 0.87 6.09
C GLU A 150 18.71 0.87 7.42
N GLU A 151 19.34 0.28 8.42
CA GLU A 151 18.86 0.32 9.78
C GLU A 151 19.62 1.39 10.58
N HIS A 152 18.91 2.42 11.03
CA HIS A 152 19.44 3.39 11.97
C HIS A 152 19.11 2.95 13.40
N THR A 153 20.16 2.66 14.17
CA THR A 153 20.04 2.49 15.61
C THR A 153 20.10 3.87 16.26
N LEU A 154 18.98 4.33 16.83
CA LEU A 154 19.02 5.46 17.74
C LEU A 154 19.85 5.05 18.96
N PRO A 155 20.82 5.86 19.42
CA PRO A 155 21.57 5.53 20.62
C PRO A 155 20.58 5.42 21.79
N HIS A 156 20.57 4.26 22.45
CA HIS A 156 19.81 4.03 23.67
C HIS A 156 20.31 4.97 24.77
N LYS A 157 19.76 6.19 24.87
CA LYS A 157 19.70 6.92 26.13
C LYS A 157 18.47 6.45 26.87
N PHE A 158 18.53 5.26 27.47
CA PHE A 158 17.75 5.09 28.68
C PHE A 158 18.36 6.06 29.70
N PRO A 159 17.61 6.99 30.31
CA PRO A 159 18.09 7.58 31.54
C PRO A 159 18.27 6.40 32.49
N GLU A 160 19.50 6.14 32.92
CA GLU A 160 19.77 5.21 34.01
C GLU A 160 18.85 5.62 35.15
N ARG A 161 17.77 4.86 35.37
CA ARG A 161 16.98 5.03 36.57
C ARG A 161 17.88 4.60 37.70
N SER A 162 18.43 5.58 38.41
CA SER A 162 19.17 5.34 39.63
C SER A 162 18.31 4.49 40.58
N PRO A 163 18.90 3.56 41.35
CA PRO A 163 18.17 2.71 42.30
C PRO A 163 17.35 3.48 43.35
N ALA A 164 17.52 4.81 43.44
CA ALA A 164 16.79 5.69 44.33
C ALA A 164 15.31 5.86 43.95
N ALA A 165 14.92 5.68 42.68
CA ALA A 165 13.54 5.92 42.22
C ALA A 165 12.54 4.83 42.65
N LEU A 166 13.00 3.68 43.15
CA LEU A 166 12.14 2.59 43.64
C LEU A 166 11.80 2.70 45.14
N LYS A 167 12.40 3.65 45.88
CA LYS A 167 12.09 3.88 47.31
C LYS A 167 10.85 4.76 47.57
N GLY A 168 10.22 5.31 46.53
CA GLY A 168 9.11 6.28 46.66
C GLY A 168 7.70 5.69 46.61
N LEU A 169 7.53 4.42 46.29
CA LEU A 169 6.20 3.77 46.30
C LEU A 169 5.94 3.18 47.69
N GLY A 170 5.60 4.06 48.63
CA GLY A 170 5.11 3.69 49.94
C GLY A 170 3.79 2.92 49.81
N LEU A 171 3.84 1.61 50.08
CA LEU A 171 2.66 0.80 50.32
C LEU A 171 1.98 1.33 51.59
N THR A 172 0.87 2.05 51.43
CA THR A 172 0.02 2.46 52.53
C THR A 172 -0.66 1.21 53.12
N GLN A 173 -0.23 0.82 54.32
CA GLN A 173 -0.97 -0.10 55.17
C GLN A 173 -2.21 0.63 55.72
N ASN A 174 -3.40 0.31 55.20
CA ASN A 174 -4.64 0.70 55.85
C ASN A 174 -5.03 -0.37 56.88
N ASN A 175 -4.83 -0.03 58.15
CA ASN A 175 -5.54 -0.62 59.28
C ASN A 175 -6.98 -0.08 59.27
N GLY A 176 -7.97 -0.98 59.22
CA GLY A 176 -9.38 -0.63 59.31
C GLY A 176 -10.20 -1.82 59.78
N ASN A 177 -10.41 -1.92 61.10
CA ASN A 177 -11.42 -2.76 61.72
C ASN A 177 -12.81 -2.35 61.21
N THR A 178 -13.58 -3.28 60.64
CA THR A 178 -15.05 -3.23 60.70
C THR A 178 -15.64 -4.63 60.56
N GLU A 179 -16.69 -4.85 61.34
CA GLU A 179 -17.28 -6.12 61.74
C GLU A 179 -18.11 -6.81 60.62
N ARG A 180 -18.26 -8.14 60.74
CA ARG A 180 -19.15 -8.98 59.91
C ARG A 180 -20.63 -8.71 60.24
N PRO A 181 -21.54 -9.03 59.29
CA PRO A 181 -22.38 -10.21 59.54
C PRO A 181 -22.55 -11.14 58.32
N ALA A 182 -23.01 -12.35 58.63
CA ALA A 182 -23.07 -13.56 57.82
C ALA A 182 -24.22 -13.60 56.79
N GLY A 183 -24.05 -14.45 55.76
CA GLY A 183 -25.11 -14.89 54.84
C GLY A 183 -24.55 -15.75 53.72
N ASP A 184 -24.97 -17.01 53.68
CA ASP A 184 -24.46 -18.14 52.90
C ASP A 184 -24.60 -18.04 51.37
N LEU A 185 -23.69 -18.70 50.63
CA LEU A 185 -24.02 -19.79 49.68
C LEU A 185 -22.78 -20.34 48.93
N ALA A 186 -22.34 -21.50 49.43
CA ALA A 186 -21.68 -22.65 48.79
C ALA A 186 -20.88 -22.50 47.47
N THR A 187 -19.57 -22.76 47.58
CA THR A 187 -18.74 -23.39 46.54
C THR A 187 -18.27 -24.77 47.01
N PRO A 188 -18.21 -25.77 46.13
CA PRO A 188 -17.19 -26.81 46.21
C PRO A 188 -16.46 -26.96 44.86
N ASN A 189 -15.24 -27.42 44.72
CA ASN A 189 -14.12 -27.68 45.62
C ASN A 189 -12.88 -27.69 44.70
N THR A 190 -11.78 -27.19 45.23
CA THR A 190 -10.42 -27.32 44.71
C THR A 190 -9.91 -28.74 44.86
N ASP A 191 -9.10 -29.22 43.91
CA ASP A 191 -8.06 -30.22 44.16
C ASP A 191 -6.72 -29.67 43.64
N VAL A 192 -5.93 -29.07 44.54
CA VAL A 192 -4.50 -28.81 44.35
C VAL A 192 -3.78 -29.54 45.47
N ALA A 193 -2.99 -30.55 45.10
CA ALA A 193 -2.22 -31.36 46.04
C ALA A 193 -0.97 -30.60 46.54
N ASP A 194 -0.71 -30.81 47.82
CA ASP A 194 0.29 -30.22 48.70
C ASP A 194 1.73 -30.13 48.17
N GLU A 195 2.35 -28.97 48.41
CA GLU A 195 3.80 -28.77 48.34
C GLU A 195 4.38 -28.91 49.76
N GLN A 196 4.93 -30.09 50.07
CA GLN A 196 5.61 -30.34 51.34
C GLN A 196 6.99 -29.67 51.39
N SER A 197 7.08 -28.73 52.32
CA SER A 197 8.30 -28.15 52.89
C SER A 197 9.46 -29.14 53.04
N ARG A 198 10.59 -28.87 52.38
CA ARG A 198 11.90 -29.41 52.76
C ARG A 198 12.87 -28.28 53.11
N LYS A 199 13.36 -28.37 54.34
CA LYS A 199 14.33 -27.51 55.02
C LYS A 199 15.65 -27.44 54.24
N GLY A 200 16.27 -26.26 54.31
CA GLY A 200 17.46 -25.90 53.54
C GLY A 200 18.70 -26.74 53.84
N ALA A 201 19.48 -26.94 52.80
CA ALA A 201 20.91 -27.20 52.86
C ALA A 201 21.61 -26.11 52.07
N ASN A 202 22.44 -25.31 52.74
CA ASN A 202 23.33 -24.31 52.13
C ASN A 202 24.34 -25.03 51.25
N VAL A 203 24.18 -24.93 49.92
CA VAL A 203 25.23 -25.30 48.96
C VAL A 203 25.84 -23.99 48.47
N PRO A 204 27.16 -23.75 48.61
CA PRO A 204 27.79 -22.56 48.07
C PRO A 204 27.71 -22.61 46.54
N PHE A 205 27.14 -21.56 45.92
CA PHE A 205 27.16 -21.40 44.48
C PHE A 205 28.62 -21.24 44.01
N PRO A 206 29.06 -21.91 42.93
CA PRO A 206 30.36 -21.64 42.33
C PRO A 206 30.37 -20.25 41.68
N ASP A 207 31.54 -19.60 41.71
CA ASP A 207 31.79 -18.24 41.24
C ASP A 207 31.21 -17.92 39.85
N PRO A 208 30.81 -16.67 39.58
CA PRO A 208 30.27 -16.28 38.28
C PRO A 208 31.32 -16.47 37.17
N LEU A 209 30.88 -17.11 36.08
CA LEU A 209 31.66 -17.35 34.85
C LEU A 209 32.34 -16.06 34.33
N PRO A 210 33.51 -16.17 33.67
CA PRO A 210 34.26 -15.03 33.17
C PRO A 210 33.43 -14.09 32.29
N SER A 211 33.47 -12.80 32.62
CA SER A 211 32.86 -11.71 31.89
C SER A 211 33.49 -11.53 30.49
N GLY A 212 33.06 -12.32 29.51
CA GLY A 212 33.60 -12.25 28.14
C GLY A 212 32.65 -12.65 27.02
N LEU A 213 31.47 -13.19 27.32
CA LEU A 213 30.46 -13.54 26.32
C LEU A 213 29.14 -12.86 26.68
N ALA A 214 29.06 -11.55 26.39
CA ALA A 214 27.78 -10.87 26.35
C ALA A 214 26.93 -11.55 25.28
N ARG A 215 26.00 -12.42 25.69
CA ARG A 215 24.97 -12.95 24.79
C ARG A 215 24.20 -11.75 24.26
N SER A 216 24.40 -11.42 22.98
CA SER A 216 23.52 -10.49 22.30
C SER A 216 22.11 -11.06 22.36
N ALA A 217 21.13 -10.27 22.78
CA ALA A 217 19.74 -10.71 22.76
C ALA A 217 19.37 -11.22 21.35
N THR A 218 18.91 -12.47 21.27
CA THR A 218 18.51 -13.14 20.02
C THR A 218 17.29 -12.48 19.38
N TRP A 219 16.54 -11.70 20.17
CA TRP A 219 15.41 -10.90 19.73
C TRP A 219 15.60 -9.47 20.20
N LYS A 220 15.67 -8.51 19.26
CA LYS A 220 15.77 -7.09 19.56
C LYS A 220 14.46 -6.42 19.15
N ARG A 221 13.86 -5.66 20.07
CA ARG A 221 12.69 -4.84 19.73
C ARG A 221 13.15 -3.60 18.98
N HIS A 222 13.10 -3.64 17.66
CA HIS A 222 13.44 -2.51 16.80
C HIS A 222 12.34 -1.43 16.89
N HIS A 223 12.73 -0.15 16.95
CA HIS A 223 11.78 0.96 16.99
C HIS A 223 11.07 1.10 15.63
N LYS A 224 9.80 1.50 15.62
CA LYS A 224 9.09 1.83 14.37
C LYS A 224 9.85 2.90 13.60
N GLY A 225 10.12 2.67 12.31
CA GLY A 225 10.88 3.59 11.46
C GLY A 225 12.40 3.51 11.63
N SER A 226 12.94 2.53 12.36
CA SER A 226 14.40 2.29 12.40
C SER A 226 14.96 1.86 11.05
N VAL A 227 14.12 1.30 10.17
CA VAL A 227 14.50 0.87 8.83
C VAL A 227 14.05 1.89 7.80
N GLN A 228 15.02 2.56 7.19
CA GLN A 228 14.80 3.55 6.13
C GLN A 228 15.28 3.00 4.79
N HIS A 229 14.75 3.57 3.73
CA HIS A 229 15.12 3.21 2.37
C HIS A 229 16.26 4.08 1.88
N LYS A 230 17.24 3.46 1.22
CA LYS A 230 18.36 4.15 0.60
C LYS A 230 17.85 5.00 -0.55
N THR A 231 18.14 6.30 -0.53
CA THR A 231 17.61 7.28 -1.49
C THR A 231 18.08 7.06 -2.94
N LYS A 232 19.04 6.16 -3.18
CA LYS A 232 19.67 5.93 -4.50
C LYS A 232 19.17 4.70 -5.27
N HIS A 233 18.37 3.82 -4.65
CA HIS A 233 18.03 2.53 -5.25
C HIS A 233 16.52 2.37 -5.37
N GLN A 234 16.01 2.12 -6.57
CA GLN A 234 14.59 1.81 -6.77
C GLN A 234 14.28 0.37 -6.36
N GLY A 235 13.12 0.18 -5.75
CA GLY A 235 12.60 -1.13 -5.40
C GLY A 235 11.43 -1.03 -4.44
N CYS A 236 10.94 -2.19 -4.01
CA CYS A 236 9.86 -2.29 -3.06
C CYS A 236 10.16 -3.30 -1.97
N ARG A 237 9.42 -3.21 -0.89
CA ARG A 237 9.50 -4.18 0.20
C ARG A 237 8.78 -5.47 -0.19
N GLY A 238 9.29 -6.60 0.28
CA GLY A 238 8.77 -7.93 -0.02
C GLY A 238 8.57 -8.77 1.23
N PHE A 239 7.63 -9.71 1.20
CA PHE A 239 7.58 -10.78 2.21
C PHE A 239 6.93 -12.06 1.70
N VAL A 240 7.16 -13.14 2.45
CA VAL A 240 6.48 -14.42 2.28
C VAL A 240 5.77 -14.87 3.55
N MET A 241 4.66 -15.58 3.40
CA MET A 241 3.92 -16.18 4.51
C MET A 241 4.41 -17.59 4.81
N ALA A 242 4.67 -17.88 6.08
CA ALA A 242 4.88 -19.23 6.59
C ALA A 242 3.98 -19.48 7.81
N SER A 243 3.80 -20.75 8.16
CA SER A 243 3.07 -21.17 9.36
C SER A 243 4.02 -21.89 10.32
N LEU A 244 3.83 -21.70 11.62
CA LEU A 244 4.63 -22.37 12.63
C LEU A 244 3.99 -23.70 12.99
N LYS A 245 4.75 -24.80 12.99
CA LYS A 245 4.22 -26.15 13.25
C LYS A 245 3.48 -26.27 14.58
N ASN A 246 3.98 -25.61 15.63
CA ASN A 246 3.41 -25.67 16.98
C ASN A 246 2.44 -24.51 17.29
N ALA A 247 2.17 -23.65 16.31
CA ALA A 247 1.24 -22.53 16.43
C ALA A 247 0.52 -22.30 15.09
N VAL A 248 -0.01 -23.40 14.53
CA VAL A 248 -0.73 -23.38 13.25
C VAL A 248 -1.95 -22.48 13.40
N GLY A 249 -2.08 -21.50 12.51
CA GLY A 249 -3.10 -20.46 12.59
C GLY A 249 -2.59 -19.10 13.06
N LEU A 250 -1.33 -18.98 13.46
CA LEU A 250 -0.65 -17.69 13.58
C LEU A 250 0.24 -17.45 12.34
N PRO A 251 0.18 -16.25 11.74
CA PRO A 251 1.00 -15.94 10.58
C PRO A 251 2.46 -15.73 10.99
N ARG A 252 3.40 -16.31 10.26
CA ARG A 252 4.82 -15.90 10.31
C ARG A 252 5.21 -15.26 8.99
N ILE A 253 5.33 -13.94 9.01
CA ILE A 253 5.87 -13.15 7.91
C ILE A 253 7.40 -13.27 7.95
N LEU A 254 8.00 -13.71 6.84
CA LEU A 254 9.45 -13.64 6.61
C LEU A 254 9.67 -12.56 5.54
N SER A 255 10.32 -11.47 5.93
CA SER A 255 10.33 -10.24 5.12
C SER A 255 11.72 -9.83 4.66
N THR A 256 11.77 -8.99 3.62
CA THR A 256 13.00 -8.39 3.12
C THR A 256 13.46 -7.18 3.95
N TYR A 257 12.69 -6.82 4.98
CA TYR A 257 12.76 -5.52 5.64
C TYR A 257 12.65 -5.54 7.16
N ASP A 258 12.44 -6.69 7.77
CA ASP A 258 12.54 -6.86 9.23
C ASP A 258 13.99 -7.22 9.58
N PRO A 259 14.68 -6.42 10.43
CA PRO A 259 16.03 -6.76 10.87
C PRO A 259 16.12 -8.12 11.59
N ASN A 260 15.02 -8.62 12.18
CA ASN A 260 14.98 -9.94 12.78
C ASN A 260 15.09 -11.08 11.75
N ASP A 261 14.77 -10.81 10.48
CA ASP A 261 14.90 -11.77 9.38
C ASP A 261 16.25 -11.67 8.65
N ARG A 262 17.18 -10.82 9.11
CA ARG A 262 18.48 -10.58 8.43
C ARG A 262 19.33 -11.85 8.30
N SER A 263 19.20 -12.80 9.22
CA SER A 263 19.89 -14.09 9.15
C SER A 263 19.17 -15.14 8.29
N THR A 264 17.92 -14.88 7.90
CA THR A 264 17.14 -15.79 7.05
C THR A 264 17.64 -15.69 5.62
N ARG A 265 17.90 -16.83 4.98
CA ARG A 265 18.30 -16.89 3.58
C ARG A 265 17.08 -16.93 2.67
N ILE A 266 17.21 -16.42 1.44
CA ILE A 266 16.11 -16.42 0.47
C ILE A 266 15.57 -17.84 0.27
N TRP A 267 16.44 -18.84 0.05
CA TRP A 267 16.00 -20.22 -0.17
C TRP A 267 15.33 -20.86 1.05
N GLU A 268 15.69 -20.45 2.28
CA GLU A 268 15.04 -20.94 3.50
C GLU A 268 13.61 -20.41 3.60
N ALA A 269 13.44 -19.10 3.38
CA ALA A 269 12.12 -18.46 3.39
C ALA A 269 11.20 -19.05 2.29
N LEU A 270 11.74 -19.23 1.08
CA LEU A 270 11.00 -19.82 -0.03
C LEU A 270 10.67 -21.31 0.19
N ARG A 271 11.55 -22.09 0.80
CA ARG A 271 11.25 -23.49 1.13
C ARG A 271 10.27 -23.60 2.31
N ALA A 272 10.30 -22.66 3.26
CA ALA A 272 9.34 -22.58 4.36
C ALA A 272 7.93 -22.29 3.86
N THR A 273 7.76 -21.26 3.01
CA THR A 273 6.45 -20.91 2.47
C THR A 273 5.86 -22.02 1.59
N CYS A 274 6.67 -22.90 1.00
CA CYS A 274 6.23 -24.04 0.17
C CYS A 274 6.19 -25.39 0.91
N ALA A 275 6.43 -25.45 2.23
CA ALA A 275 6.48 -26.70 3.00
C ALA A 275 5.09 -27.30 3.28
N ALA A 276 4.32 -27.58 2.21
CA ALA A 276 2.92 -27.98 2.30
C ALA A 276 2.82 -29.45 2.72
N PRO A 277 2.07 -29.79 3.78
CA PRO A 277 1.91 -31.17 4.21
C PRO A 277 1.46 -32.07 3.06
N LYS A 278 2.05 -33.28 2.97
CA LYS A 278 1.94 -34.23 1.84
C LYS A 278 2.67 -33.84 0.56
N PHE A 279 2.92 -32.57 0.27
CA PHE A 279 3.65 -32.16 -0.93
C PHE A 279 5.15 -32.01 -0.68
N PHE A 280 5.52 -31.37 0.43
CA PHE A 280 6.91 -31.13 0.81
C PHE A 280 7.13 -31.43 2.30
N GLU A 281 8.36 -31.75 2.65
CA GLU A 281 8.79 -31.95 4.05
C GLU A 281 8.97 -30.60 4.75
N GLU A 282 8.66 -30.56 6.06
CA GLU A 282 8.86 -29.39 6.93
C GLU A 282 10.32 -28.92 6.97
N ILE A 283 10.53 -27.63 7.22
CA ILE A 283 11.87 -27.04 7.37
C ILE A 283 12.10 -26.53 8.79
N GLN A 284 13.34 -26.64 9.24
CA GLN A 284 13.80 -26.04 10.47
C GLN A 284 15.02 -25.17 10.20
N PHE A 285 14.98 -23.92 10.65
CA PHE A 285 16.11 -23.00 10.58
C PHE A 285 15.98 -21.92 11.67
N GLY A 286 16.98 -21.04 11.74
CA GLY A 286 17.06 -20.01 12.78
C GLY A 286 17.68 -20.50 14.10
N VAL A 287 17.91 -19.56 15.01
CA VAL A 287 18.43 -19.80 16.36
C VAL A 287 17.55 -19.04 17.35
N PRO A 288 16.75 -19.71 18.20
CA PRO A 288 16.57 -21.18 18.29
C PRO A 288 15.95 -21.76 17.01
N LYS A 289 16.13 -23.07 16.79
CA LYS A 289 15.54 -23.76 15.63
C LYS A 289 14.01 -23.72 15.72
N ILE A 290 13.38 -23.16 14.69
CA ILE A 290 11.93 -23.07 14.56
C ILE A 290 11.50 -23.94 13.38
N THR A 291 10.41 -24.70 13.55
CA THR A 291 9.84 -25.54 12.48
C THR A 291 8.73 -24.80 11.74
N TYR A 292 8.90 -24.68 10.43
CA TYR A 292 7.99 -23.98 9.53
C TYR A 292 7.26 -24.97 8.59
N LEU A 293 6.02 -24.61 8.29
CA LEU A 293 5.11 -25.22 7.33
C LEU A 293 4.64 -24.15 6.32
N ASP A 294 4.01 -24.61 5.23
CA ASP A 294 3.46 -23.73 4.20
C ASP A 294 2.45 -22.71 4.78
N GLY A 295 2.56 -21.47 4.33
CA GLY A 295 1.68 -20.38 4.76
C GLY A 295 0.22 -20.57 4.34
N SER A 296 -0.05 -21.41 3.35
CA SER A 296 -1.40 -21.77 2.91
C SER A 296 -2.25 -22.38 4.03
N LEU A 297 -1.62 -22.94 5.09
CA LEU A 297 -2.27 -23.39 6.33
C LEU A 297 -2.85 -22.22 7.15
N GLY A 298 -3.81 -21.50 6.56
CA GLY A 298 -4.55 -20.38 7.16
C GLY A 298 -4.33 -19.03 6.49
N PHE A 299 -3.32 -18.88 5.63
CA PHE A 299 -2.93 -17.60 5.02
C PHE A 299 -2.60 -17.76 3.53
N ASN A 300 -3.41 -18.51 2.78
CA ASN A 300 -3.16 -18.77 1.36
C ASN A 300 -3.34 -17.50 0.50
N ASN A 301 -4.28 -16.62 0.86
CA ASN A 301 -4.37 -15.27 0.32
C ASN A 301 -3.78 -14.27 1.34
N PRO A 302 -2.56 -13.75 1.12
CA PRO A 302 -1.87 -12.90 2.09
C PRO A 302 -2.40 -11.46 2.13
N CYS A 303 -3.50 -11.12 1.45
CA CYS A 303 -3.97 -9.74 1.28
C CYS A 303 -4.28 -9.03 2.61
N ALA A 304 -4.87 -9.74 3.58
CA ALA A 304 -5.12 -9.18 4.91
C ALA A 304 -3.81 -8.85 5.66
N GLU A 305 -2.81 -9.73 5.55
CA GLU A 305 -1.50 -9.57 6.18
C GLU A 305 -0.65 -8.50 5.47
N LEU A 306 -0.83 -8.37 4.15
CA LEU A 306 -0.26 -7.31 3.34
C LEU A 306 -0.77 -5.93 3.77
N ASP A 307 -2.09 -5.81 3.96
CA ASP A 307 -2.72 -4.59 4.49
C ASP A 307 -2.22 -4.24 5.90
N PHE A 308 -2.17 -5.25 6.78
CA PHE A 308 -1.65 -5.08 8.13
C PHE A 308 -0.18 -4.62 8.11
N SER A 309 0.66 -5.27 7.30
CA SER A 309 2.08 -4.96 7.17
C SER A 309 2.28 -3.53 6.64
N ALA A 310 1.50 -3.11 5.64
CA ALA A 310 1.57 -1.76 5.12
C ALA A 310 1.24 -0.71 6.19
N LYS A 311 0.17 -0.92 6.95
CA LYS A 311 -0.21 -0.03 8.07
C LYS A 311 0.81 -0.05 9.20
N ALA A 312 1.44 -1.19 9.47
CA ALA A 312 2.50 -1.31 10.48
C ALA A 312 3.76 -0.52 10.07
N LEU A 313 4.12 -0.55 8.79
CA LEU A 313 5.29 0.12 8.22
C LEU A 313 5.09 1.64 8.07
N TRP A 314 3.97 2.06 7.48
CA TRP A 314 3.74 3.45 7.07
C TRP A 314 2.65 4.18 7.89
N GLY A 315 2.14 3.56 8.95
CA GLY A 315 1.24 4.19 9.90
C GLY A 315 -0.08 4.64 9.27
N ARG A 316 -0.30 5.96 9.24
CA ARG A 316 -1.54 6.60 8.74
C ARG A 316 -1.51 6.91 7.24
N ARG A 317 -0.49 6.47 6.51
CA ARG A 317 -0.39 6.72 5.09
C ARG A 317 -1.56 6.03 4.35
N PRO A 318 -2.31 6.75 3.50
CA PRO A 318 -3.43 6.16 2.77
C PRO A 318 -2.94 5.07 1.80
N ILE A 319 -3.75 4.04 1.63
CA ILE A 319 -3.55 3.00 0.60
C ILE A 319 -4.46 3.36 -0.57
N SER A 320 -3.91 3.42 -1.78
CA SER A 320 -4.68 3.74 -2.98
C SER A 320 -5.17 2.54 -3.73
N LEU A 321 -4.34 1.49 -3.76
CA LEU A 321 -4.54 0.36 -4.63
C LEU A 321 -4.05 -0.90 -3.92
N ILE A 322 -4.92 -1.91 -3.88
CA ILE A 322 -4.57 -3.26 -3.49
C ILE A 322 -4.98 -4.19 -4.62
N VAL A 323 -3.99 -4.86 -5.20
CA VAL A 323 -4.22 -5.90 -6.21
C VAL A 323 -3.98 -7.26 -5.56
N SER A 324 -4.99 -8.11 -5.54
CA SER A 324 -4.88 -9.50 -5.08
C SER A 324 -4.99 -10.42 -6.30
N VAL A 325 -3.95 -11.22 -6.56
CA VAL A 325 -3.89 -12.14 -7.70
C VAL A 325 -3.98 -13.57 -7.20
N GLY A 326 -5.05 -14.25 -7.60
CA GLY A 326 -5.31 -15.65 -7.33
C GLY A 326 -4.63 -16.60 -8.33
N THR A 327 -4.62 -17.87 -7.97
CA THR A 327 -4.12 -18.98 -8.81
C THR A 327 -5.24 -19.90 -9.31
N GLY A 328 -6.49 -19.44 -9.29
CA GLY A 328 -7.69 -20.23 -9.58
C GLY A 328 -8.21 -21.04 -8.39
N SER A 329 -9.53 -21.28 -8.38
CA SER A 329 -10.25 -21.98 -7.30
C SER A 329 -9.70 -23.39 -7.06
N GLN A 330 -9.38 -23.69 -5.81
CA GLN A 330 -8.92 -25.00 -5.36
C GLN A 330 -10.13 -25.85 -4.98
N SER A 331 -10.67 -26.66 -5.90
CA SER A 331 -11.55 -27.76 -5.49
C SER A 331 -10.68 -28.86 -4.88
N LEU A 332 -10.44 -28.81 -3.57
CA LEU A 332 -10.09 -30.04 -2.87
C LEU A 332 -11.30 -30.98 -2.98
N PRO A 333 -11.13 -32.24 -3.43
CA PRO A 333 -12.22 -33.22 -3.37
C PRO A 333 -12.79 -33.20 -1.95
N LYS A 334 -14.12 -33.19 -1.80
CA LYS A 334 -14.81 -33.10 -0.51
C LYS A 334 -14.18 -34.09 0.49
N MET A 335 -13.28 -33.59 1.33
CA MET A 335 -12.57 -34.38 2.36
C MET A 335 -13.52 -34.89 3.44
N ARG A 336 -14.77 -34.40 3.42
CA ARG A 336 -15.86 -34.71 4.34
C ARG A 336 -16.26 -36.19 4.38
N ASN A 337 -15.86 -37.00 3.39
CA ASN A 337 -16.25 -38.41 3.30
C ASN A 337 -15.07 -39.41 3.34
N LEU A 338 -13.85 -39.01 3.72
CA LEU A 338 -12.74 -39.97 3.83
C LEU A 338 -12.85 -40.77 5.15
N PRO A 339 -12.85 -42.11 5.10
CA PRO A 339 -12.87 -42.94 6.30
C PRO A 339 -11.59 -42.76 7.14
N THR A 340 -11.74 -42.73 8.46
CA THR A 340 -10.71 -42.38 9.45
C THR A 340 -9.42 -43.21 9.35
N TRP A 341 -9.49 -44.44 8.83
CA TRP A 341 -8.32 -45.28 8.58
C TRP A 341 -7.36 -44.75 7.49
N LEU A 342 -7.82 -43.90 6.57
CA LEU A 342 -6.99 -43.21 5.56
C LEU A 342 -6.26 -41.98 6.17
N LEU A 343 -6.65 -41.57 7.38
CA LEU A 343 -5.97 -40.54 8.18
C LEU A 343 -4.86 -41.12 9.07
N LEU A 344 -4.71 -42.45 9.17
CA LEU A 344 -3.65 -43.11 9.98
C LEU A 344 -2.22 -42.79 9.49
N GLY A 345 -2.06 -42.34 8.23
CA GLY A 345 -0.77 -41.86 7.70
C GLY A 345 -0.48 -40.37 7.99
N LEU A 346 -1.44 -39.63 8.57
CA LEU A 346 -1.21 -38.28 9.09
C LEU A 346 -0.87 -38.42 10.57
N SER A 347 0.42 -38.34 10.89
CA SER A 347 0.92 -38.43 12.26
C SER A 347 0.40 -37.33 13.21
N ASN A 348 -0.38 -36.35 12.75
CA ASN A 348 -0.93 -35.27 13.57
C ASN A 348 -2.38 -34.91 13.17
N ILE A 349 -3.34 -35.28 14.02
CA ILE A 349 -4.78 -34.94 13.91
C ILE A 349 -5.02 -33.41 13.83
N SER A 350 -4.10 -32.61 14.38
CA SER A 350 -4.17 -31.13 14.41
C SER A 350 -4.06 -30.45 13.03
N LEU A 351 -3.59 -31.13 11.98
CA LEU A 351 -3.40 -30.51 10.65
C LEU A 351 -4.61 -30.65 9.72
N VAL A 352 -5.58 -31.50 10.06
CA VAL A 352 -6.76 -31.75 9.19
C VAL A 352 -7.66 -30.51 9.05
N PRO A 353 -7.96 -29.74 10.11
CA PRO A 353 -8.68 -28.48 9.97
C PRO A 353 -7.89 -27.43 9.16
N ALA A 354 -6.57 -27.36 9.36
CA ALA A 354 -5.71 -26.43 8.64
C ALA A 354 -5.65 -26.72 7.14
N LEU A 355 -5.60 -28.00 6.74
CA LEU A 355 -5.71 -28.42 5.34
C LEU A 355 -7.07 -28.11 4.72
N THR A 356 -8.14 -28.11 5.51
CA THR A 356 -9.48 -27.73 5.05
C THR A 356 -9.59 -26.21 4.89
N ALA A 357 -8.97 -25.44 5.80
CA ALA A 357 -8.90 -23.98 5.72
C ALA A 357 -8.22 -23.50 4.43
N MET A 358 -7.13 -24.15 3.99
CA MET A 358 -6.41 -23.84 2.74
C MET A 358 -7.33 -23.64 1.52
N ALA A 359 -8.37 -24.45 1.36
CA ALA A 359 -9.26 -24.39 0.20
C ALA A 359 -10.30 -23.29 0.27
N SER A 360 -10.71 -22.89 1.48
CA SER A 360 -11.74 -21.86 1.69
C SER A 360 -11.15 -20.48 1.95
N ASP A 361 -9.87 -20.41 2.33
CA ASP A 361 -9.20 -19.19 2.77
C ASP A 361 -9.17 -18.07 1.70
N PRO A 362 -8.78 -18.31 0.43
CA PRO A 362 -8.69 -17.23 -0.54
C PRO A 362 -10.00 -16.49 -0.79
N THR A 363 -11.11 -17.24 -0.87
CA THR A 363 -12.45 -16.66 -1.07
C THR A 363 -12.95 -15.94 0.18
N ARG A 364 -12.60 -16.44 1.38
CA ARG A 364 -12.95 -15.77 2.64
C ARG A 364 -12.24 -14.41 2.74
N VAL A 365 -10.92 -14.39 2.56
CA VAL A 365 -10.11 -13.16 2.63
C VAL A 365 -10.54 -12.16 1.55
N ASP A 366 -10.80 -12.62 0.33
CA ASP A 366 -11.27 -11.75 -0.75
C ASP A 366 -12.58 -11.02 -0.39
N ASN A 367 -13.58 -11.75 0.11
CA ASN A 367 -14.85 -11.16 0.57
C ASN A 367 -14.67 -10.20 1.75
N GLU A 368 -13.76 -10.51 2.69
CA GLU A 368 -13.44 -9.62 3.81
C GLU A 368 -12.80 -8.31 3.33
N MET A 369 -11.82 -8.39 2.41
CA MET A 369 -11.13 -7.22 1.88
C MET A 369 -12.03 -6.38 0.97
N ALA A 370 -12.87 -7.01 0.15
CA ALA A 370 -13.86 -6.32 -0.67
C ALA A 370 -14.84 -5.51 0.20
N ARG A 371 -15.40 -6.12 1.26
CA ARG A 371 -16.27 -5.41 2.21
C ARG A 371 -15.55 -4.29 2.95
N LYS A 372 -14.29 -4.51 3.32
CA LYS A 372 -13.49 -3.52 4.05
C LYS A 372 -13.25 -2.24 3.23
N TYR A 373 -13.13 -2.36 1.92
CA TYR A 373 -12.73 -1.26 1.04
C TYR A 373 -13.84 -0.73 0.11
N GLN A 374 -15.03 -1.33 0.12
CA GLN A 374 -16.15 -0.97 -0.76
C GLN A 374 -16.49 0.54 -0.74
N ASP A 375 -16.50 1.17 0.44
CA ASP A 375 -16.89 2.57 0.63
C ASP A 375 -15.70 3.46 1.04
N THR A 376 -14.52 3.16 0.52
CA THR A 376 -13.29 3.90 0.83
C THR A 376 -12.61 4.40 -0.44
N ASP A 377 -11.68 5.35 -0.30
CA ASP A 377 -10.85 5.83 -1.41
C ASP A 377 -9.82 4.77 -1.90
N THR A 378 -9.71 3.61 -1.23
CA THR A 378 -8.81 2.53 -1.61
C THR A 378 -9.46 1.64 -2.66
N ALA A 379 -8.86 1.58 -3.85
CA ALA A 379 -9.28 0.67 -4.90
C ALA A 379 -8.79 -0.76 -4.61
N TYR A 380 -9.71 -1.69 -4.41
CA TYR A 380 -9.42 -3.11 -4.24
C TYR A 380 -9.79 -3.91 -5.51
N TYR A 381 -8.84 -4.66 -6.05
CA TYR A 381 -9.07 -5.54 -7.20
C TYR A 381 -8.61 -6.96 -6.91
N ARG A 382 -9.50 -7.92 -7.14
CA ARG A 382 -9.20 -9.35 -7.19
C ARG A 382 -9.16 -9.82 -8.64
N LEU A 383 -8.03 -10.40 -9.03
CA LEU A 383 -7.84 -11.06 -10.32
C LEU A 383 -7.61 -12.54 -10.06
N ASP A 384 -8.59 -13.38 -10.36
CA ASP A 384 -8.54 -14.82 -10.11
C ASP A 384 -9.07 -15.55 -11.34
N VAL A 385 -8.24 -16.37 -11.96
CA VAL A 385 -8.57 -17.08 -13.20
C VAL A 385 -9.68 -18.10 -12.88
N ASP A 386 -10.88 -17.85 -13.42
CA ASP A 386 -12.16 -18.35 -12.92
C ASP A 386 -12.43 -19.87 -13.04
N ARG A 387 -13.53 -20.29 -12.39
CA ARG A 387 -13.90 -21.61 -11.82
C ARG A 387 -14.31 -22.76 -12.74
N SER A 388 -14.23 -22.67 -14.07
CA SER A 388 -14.60 -23.81 -14.96
C SER A 388 -13.67 -25.03 -14.83
N LEU A 389 -12.63 -24.91 -14.00
CA LEU A 389 -11.54 -25.85 -13.81
C LEU A 389 -11.68 -26.74 -12.55
N SER A 390 -12.85 -26.78 -11.91
CA SER A 390 -13.07 -27.56 -10.67
C SER A 390 -12.88 -29.08 -10.83
N ASN A 391 -12.73 -29.58 -12.06
CA ASN A 391 -12.63 -31.00 -12.37
C ASN A 391 -11.26 -31.42 -12.95
N ALA A 392 -10.30 -30.51 -13.11
CA ALA A 392 -8.98 -30.85 -13.63
C ALA A 392 -8.12 -31.55 -12.55
N SER A 393 -7.63 -32.75 -12.85
CA SER A 393 -6.70 -33.49 -11.99
C SER A 393 -5.39 -32.73 -11.80
N ILE A 394 -4.75 -32.81 -10.62
CA ILE A 394 -3.45 -32.16 -10.30
C ILE A 394 -2.40 -32.38 -11.42
N GLU A 395 -2.47 -33.50 -12.13
CA GLU A 395 -1.60 -33.88 -13.24
C GLU A 395 -1.87 -33.09 -14.55
N GLN A 396 -3.12 -32.68 -14.81
CA GLN A 396 -3.46 -31.78 -15.92
C GLN A 396 -2.96 -30.35 -15.67
N TRP A 397 -2.92 -29.90 -14.41
CA TRP A 397 -2.35 -28.59 -14.03
C TRP A 397 -0.83 -28.49 -14.24
N MET A 398 -0.14 -29.61 -14.47
CA MET A 398 1.29 -29.64 -14.81
C MET A 398 1.54 -29.31 -16.29
N GLN A 399 0.50 -29.08 -17.10
CA GLN A 399 0.62 -28.67 -18.49
C GLN A 399 0.62 -27.14 -18.63
N GLU A 400 1.81 -26.58 -18.85
CA GLU A 400 2.06 -25.15 -19.06
C GLU A 400 1.13 -24.52 -20.12
N ASP A 401 0.92 -25.24 -21.24
CA ASP A 401 0.10 -24.78 -22.37
C ASP A 401 -1.38 -24.59 -22.02
N GLN A 402 -1.95 -25.49 -21.23
CA GLN A 402 -3.34 -25.37 -20.78
C GLN A 402 -3.51 -24.15 -19.87
N MET A 403 -2.60 -23.96 -18.91
CA MET A 403 -2.63 -22.81 -18.01
C MET A 403 -2.50 -21.49 -18.76
N ALA A 404 -1.61 -21.45 -19.76
CA ALA A 404 -1.45 -20.28 -20.59
C ALA A 404 -2.73 -19.96 -21.37
N THR A 405 -3.31 -20.96 -22.04
CA THR A 405 -4.55 -20.82 -22.82
C THR A 405 -5.71 -20.28 -21.96
N LEU A 406 -5.91 -20.86 -20.78
CA LEU A 406 -6.99 -20.48 -19.86
C LEU A 406 -6.80 -19.06 -19.30
N THR A 407 -5.56 -18.72 -18.96
CA THR A 407 -5.24 -17.38 -18.48
C THR A 407 -5.43 -16.34 -19.57
N SER A 408 -5.04 -16.65 -20.81
CA SER A 408 -5.30 -15.80 -21.97
C SER A 408 -6.79 -15.61 -22.24
N GLN A 409 -7.60 -16.67 -22.13
CA GLN A 409 -9.06 -16.55 -22.25
C GLN A 409 -9.66 -15.65 -21.16
N TYR A 410 -9.24 -15.83 -19.91
CA TYR A 410 -9.65 -14.99 -18.79
C TYR A 410 -9.26 -13.52 -19.01
N LEU A 411 -8.05 -13.25 -19.48
CA LEU A 411 -7.58 -11.88 -19.75
C LEU A 411 -8.26 -11.23 -20.97
N ASN A 412 -8.84 -12.02 -21.87
CA ASN A 412 -9.61 -11.53 -23.02
C ASN A 412 -11.07 -11.22 -22.68
N ASP A 413 -11.54 -11.57 -21.48
CA ASP A 413 -12.87 -11.20 -21.01
C ASP A 413 -12.97 -9.69 -20.79
N LEU A 414 -14.07 -9.08 -21.25
CA LEU A 414 -14.25 -7.62 -21.27
C LEU A 414 -14.20 -7.00 -19.87
N ASP A 415 -14.73 -7.71 -18.87
CA ASP A 415 -14.71 -7.23 -17.49
C ASP A 415 -13.29 -7.28 -16.89
N GLN A 416 -12.50 -8.30 -17.23
CA GLN A 416 -11.10 -8.36 -16.80
C GLN A 416 -10.25 -7.31 -17.51
N ILE A 417 -10.47 -7.08 -18.81
CA ILE A 417 -9.78 -6.01 -19.56
C ILE A 417 -10.01 -4.66 -18.87
N ARG A 418 -11.27 -4.35 -18.52
CA ARG A 418 -11.60 -3.09 -17.81
C ARG A 418 -10.92 -2.98 -16.45
N LYS A 419 -10.90 -4.08 -15.67
CA LYS A 419 -10.18 -4.11 -14.37
C LYS A 419 -8.69 -3.87 -14.56
N VAL A 420 -8.05 -4.60 -15.46
CA VAL A 420 -6.60 -4.49 -15.75
C VAL A 420 -6.25 -3.07 -16.21
N GLN A 421 -7.05 -2.48 -17.09
CA GLN A 421 -6.88 -1.08 -17.52
C GLN A 421 -7.04 -0.09 -16.36
N GLY A 422 -8.05 -0.28 -15.50
CA GLY A 422 -8.26 0.56 -14.32
C GLY A 422 -7.07 0.51 -13.35
N ILE A 423 -6.57 -0.69 -13.05
CA ILE A 423 -5.41 -0.90 -12.20
C ILE A 423 -4.16 -0.25 -12.82
N ALA A 424 -3.90 -0.50 -14.10
CA ALA A 424 -2.74 0.05 -14.79
C ALA A 424 -2.77 1.58 -14.85
N SER A 425 -3.96 2.18 -15.03
CA SER A 425 -4.16 3.64 -14.96
C SER A 425 -3.83 4.21 -13.59
N LEU A 426 -4.27 3.54 -12.52
CA LEU A 426 -3.95 3.95 -11.15
C LEU A 426 -2.45 3.85 -10.85
N LEU A 427 -1.81 2.74 -11.25
CA LEU A 427 -0.36 2.54 -11.09
C LEU A 427 0.43 3.63 -11.84
N ALA A 428 0.11 3.89 -13.10
CA ALA A 428 0.83 4.86 -13.92
C ALA A 428 0.67 6.30 -13.40
N LYS A 429 -0.55 6.69 -13.03
CA LYS A 429 -0.83 8.03 -12.47
C LYS A 429 -0.11 8.30 -11.16
N GLN A 430 -0.02 7.29 -10.29
CA GLN A 430 0.59 7.43 -8.96
C GLN A 430 2.11 7.27 -8.97
N THR A 431 2.66 6.62 -9.99
CA THR A 431 4.12 6.47 -10.18
C THR A 431 4.72 7.65 -10.94
N SER A 432 3.90 8.56 -11.48
CA SER A 432 4.39 9.77 -12.14
C SER A 432 4.64 10.85 -11.09
N PRO A 433 5.79 11.56 -11.13
CA PRO A 433 6.00 12.66 -10.21
C PRO A 433 4.93 13.72 -10.47
N PRO A 434 4.36 14.36 -9.44
CA PRO A 434 3.43 15.47 -9.65
C PRO A 434 4.16 16.52 -10.49
N THR A 435 3.61 16.83 -11.67
CA THR A 435 4.18 17.82 -12.58
C THR A 435 3.51 19.15 -12.35
N GLY A 436 4.29 20.23 -12.46
CA GLY A 436 3.70 21.57 -12.47
C GLY A 436 2.89 21.78 -13.73
N PHE A 437 1.75 22.46 -13.61
CA PHE A 437 0.93 22.80 -14.77
C PHE A 437 0.23 24.15 -14.58
N GLU A 438 -0.13 24.76 -15.70
CA GLU A 438 -0.91 25.99 -15.76
C GLU A 438 -2.30 25.67 -16.33
N ILE A 439 -3.32 26.29 -15.76
CA ILE A 439 -4.72 26.30 -16.22
C ILE A 439 -4.96 27.69 -16.78
N SER A 440 -5.11 27.77 -18.10
CA SER A 440 -5.42 29.03 -18.80
C SER A 440 -6.81 29.53 -18.43
N ALA A 441 -7.03 30.84 -18.53
CA ALA A 441 -8.35 31.46 -18.38
C ALA A 441 -9.41 30.79 -19.28
N THR A 442 -9.04 30.31 -20.48
CA THR A 442 -9.95 29.60 -21.41
C THR A 442 -10.62 28.34 -20.83
N GLN A 443 -10.06 27.74 -19.78
CA GLN A 443 -10.64 26.57 -19.13
C GLN A 443 -11.69 26.94 -18.06
N PHE A 444 -11.86 28.23 -17.77
CA PHE A 444 -12.83 28.71 -16.80
C PHE A 444 -14.14 29.11 -17.49
N LEU A 445 -15.25 28.66 -16.91
CA LEU A 445 -16.58 29.21 -17.21
C LEU A 445 -16.74 30.56 -16.51
N ILE A 446 -17.34 31.52 -17.21
CA ILE A 446 -17.56 32.88 -16.71
C ILE A 446 -19.00 33.03 -16.24
N GLY A 447 -19.19 33.31 -14.95
CA GLY A 447 -20.51 33.46 -14.36
C GLY A 447 -21.12 32.12 -13.94
N ILE A 448 -22.21 32.16 -13.18
CA ILE A 448 -22.88 30.97 -12.63
C ILE A 448 -23.56 30.14 -13.75
N ASP A 449 -23.91 30.77 -14.87
CA ASP A 449 -24.58 30.20 -16.03
C ASP A 449 -23.70 30.15 -17.30
N GLY A 450 -22.42 30.55 -17.20
CA GLY A 450 -21.50 30.64 -18.34
C GLY A 450 -21.74 31.84 -19.27
N ARG A 451 -22.57 32.84 -18.89
CA ARG A 451 -22.96 33.95 -19.77
C ARG A 451 -22.29 35.29 -19.48
N GLY A 452 -21.29 35.37 -18.59
CA GLY A 452 -20.66 36.67 -18.25
C GLY A 452 -20.09 37.46 -19.45
N SER A 453 -19.73 36.78 -20.54
CA SER A 453 -19.35 37.44 -21.81
C SER A 453 -20.55 38.02 -22.58
N LYS A 454 -21.74 37.41 -22.49
CA LYS A 454 -22.97 37.89 -23.12
C LYS A 454 -23.52 39.13 -22.41
N ASP A 455 -23.38 39.18 -21.10
CA ASP A 455 -23.83 40.30 -20.26
C ASP A 455 -22.78 41.42 -20.17
N LYS A 456 -21.65 41.28 -20.91
CA LYS A 456 -20.53 42.24 -21.00
C LYS A 456 -19.87 42.57 -19.64
N THR A 457 -20.00 41.70 -18.65
CA THR A 457 -19.34 41.87 -17.34
C THR A 457 -17.86 41.51 -17.41
N PHE A 458 -17.51 40.55 -18.29
CA PHE A 458 -16.14 40.14 -18.60
C PHE A 458 -15.86 40.21 -20.09
N GLU A 459 -14.62 40.56 -20.42
CA GLU A 459 -14.07 40.54 -21.77
C GLU A 459 -12.94 39.52 -21.86
N ALA A 460 -12.97 38.67 -22.89
CA ALA A 460 -11.85 37.80 -23.23
C ALA A 460 -10.87 38.57 -24.12
N ILE A 461 -9.62 38.69 -23.68
CA ILE A 461 -8.57 39.37 -24.44
C ILE A 461 -7.55 38.31 -24.87
N ASP A 462 -7.39 38.13 -26.17
CA ASP A 462 -6.33 37.32 -26.75
C ASP A 462 -5.07 38.18 -26.91
N LEU A 463 -4.04 37.87 -26.13
CA LEU A 463 -2.74 38.54 -26.21
C LEU A 463 -1.88 37.98 -27.34
N ASP A 464 -2.03 36.67 -27.62
CA ASP A 464 -1.42 35.91 -28.72
C ASP A 464 -2.32 34.71 -29.00
N CYS A 465 -2.19 34.04 -30.17
CA CYS A 465 -2.98 32.84 -30.56
C CYS A 465 -2.94 31.65 -29.55
N LYS A 466 -2.23 31.79 -28.43
CA LYS A 466 -2.06 30.78 -27.37
C LYS A 466 -2.36 31.30 -25.95
N ARG A 467 -2.71 32.58 -25.76
CA ARG A 467 -2.89 33.19 -24.42
C ARG A 467 -4.10 34.12 -24.38
N THR A 468 -5.20 33.61 -23.85
CA THR A 468 -6.40 34.38 -23.52
C THR A 468 -6.39 34.73 -22.03
N LEU A 469 -6.85 35.92 -21.68
CA LEU A 469 -7.15 36.33 -20.31
C LEU A 469 -8.57 36.87 -20.20
N TYR A 470 -9.12 36.89 -19.00
CA TYR A 470 -10.37 37.59 -18.71
C TYR A 470 -10.10 38.93 -18.04
N ARG A 471 -10.62 40.01 -18.63
CA ARG A 471 -10.66 41.34 -18.02
C ARG A 471 -12.05 41.56 -17.44
N CYS A 472 -12.11 41.92 -16.16
CA CYS A 472 -13.36 42.34 -15.53
C CYS A 472 -13.63 43.80 -15.92
N LEU A 473 -14.76 44.04 -16.58
CA LEU A 473 -15.19 45.38 -16.99
C LEU A 473 -16.12 46.01 -15.96
N ARG A 474 -17.12 45.25 -15.49
CA ARG A 474 -18.11 45.70 -14.51
C ARG A 474 -18.91 44.49 -14.01
N ALA A 475 -18.55 43.96 -12.85
CA ALA A 475 -19.22 42.79 -12.29
C ALA A 475 -19.76 43.09 -10.89
N ASP A 476 -21.06 42.92 -10.71
CA ASP A 476 -21.70 42.84 -9.39
C ASP A 476 -21.47 41.46 -8.76
N LYS A 477 -21.40 40.41 -9.60
CA LYS A 477 -21.14 39.01 -9.24
C LYS A 477 -19.91 38.49 -9.97
N VAL A 478 -18.99 37.89 -9.23
CA VAL A 478 -17.85 37.16 -9.82
C VAL A 478 -18.03 35.67 -9.54
N GLY A 479 -17.93 34.86 -10.60
CA GLY A 479 -18.02 33.41 -10.50
C GLY A 479 -17.27 32.76 -11.65
N LEU A 480 -15.94 32.71 -11.55
CA LEU A 480 -15.13 31.93 -12.49
C LEU A 480 -14.96 30.52 -11.93
N ARG A 481 -15.26 29.51 -12.73
CA ARG A 481 -15.17 28.10 -12.29
C ARG A 481 -14.47 27.24 -13.33
N ALA A 482 -13.54 26.41 -12.88
CA ALA A 482 -12.93 25.37 -13.69
C ALA A 482 -12.80 24.10 -12.87
N ILE A 483 -12.88 22.95 -13.52
CA ILE A 483 -12.53 21.67 -12.93
C ILE A 483 -11.44 21.04 -13.79
N ARG A 484 -10.42 20.49 -13.14
CA ARG A 484 -9.38 19.72 -13.81
C ARG A 484 -9.32 18.34 -13.21
N THR A 485 -9.31 17.34 -14.09
CA THR A 485 -9.19 15.92 -13.75
C THR A 485 -7.86 15.39 -14.25
N GLY A 486 -7.43 14.25 -13.69
CA GLY A 486 -6.15 13.63 -14.07
C GLY A 486 -4.93 14.37 -13.52
N ILE A 487 -5.09 15.20 -12.49
CA ILE A 487 -3.97 15.78 -11.76
C ILE A 487 -3.31 14.65 -10.94
N PRO A 488 -1.97 14.44 -11.01
CA PRO A 488 -1.32 13.45 -10.18
C PRO A 488 -1.57 13.72 -8.69
N PRO A 489 -1.80 12.68 -7.86
CA PRO A 489 -2.02 12.87 -6.43
C PRO A 489 -0.76 13.43 -5.78
N GLY A 490 -0.93 14.37 -4.85
CA GLY A 490 0.20 15.05 -4.20
C GLY A 490 -0.19 16.38 -3.57
N SER A 491 0.79 17.03 -2.97
CA SER A 491 0.64 18.37 -2.40
C SER A 491 1.17 19.40 -3.38
N TYR A 492 0.40 20.46 -3.60
CA TYR A 492 0.71 21.50 -4.57
C TYR A 492 0.67 22.87 -3.93
N ARG A 493 1.64 23.71 -4.30
CA ARG A 493 1.54 25.16 -4.15
C ARG A 493 0.72 25.71 -5.30
N VAL A 494 -0.16 26.65 -5.01
CA VAL A 494 -1.05 27.26 -6.01
C VAL A 494 -0.75 28.74 -6.13
N ASN A 495 -0.59 29.20 -7.37
CA ASN A 495 -0.36 30.60 -7.71
C ASN A 495 -1.44 31.08 -8.69
N PHE A 496 -2.21 32.09 -8.30
CA PHE A 496 -3.18 32.73 -9.20
C PHE A 496 -2.51 33.88 -9.96
N MET A 497 -2.61 33.87 -11.28
CA MET A 497 -2.00 34.90 -12.12
C MET A 497 -3.01 36.01 -12.39
N MET A 498 -2.77 37.17 -11.78
CA MET A 498 -3.66 38.32 -11.86
C MET A 498 -2.91 39.59 -12.23
N ALA A 499 -3.60 40.57 -12.78
CA ALA A 499 -3.09 41.93 -12.96
C ALA A 499 -4.13 42.93 -12.47
N PHE A 500 -3.66 44.02 -11.86
CA PHE A 500 -4.52 45.10 -11.39
C PHE A 500 -4.25 46.36 -12.22
N HIS A 501 -5.33 46.96 -12.70
CA HIS A 501 -5.33 48.16 -13.54
C HIS A 501 -6.35 49.16 -13.02
N ASN A 502 -6.28 50.38 -13.54
CA ASN A 502 -7.19 51.44 -13.10
C ASN A 502 -8.61 51.12 -13.57
N GLY A 503 -9.54 51.06 -12.62
CA GLY A 503 -10.96 50.85 -12.85
C GLY A 503 -11.75 52.16 -12.84
N GLN A 504 -12.96 52.15 -13.40
CA GLN A 504 -13.94 53.22 -13.28
C GLN A 504 -14.96 52.95 -12.16
N GLU A 505 -15.03 51.73 -11.66
CA GLU A 505 -15.98 51.29 -10.63
C GLU A 505 -15.28 51.11 -9.27
N THR A 506 -15.92 50.39 -8.34
CA THR A 506 -15.31 50.13 -7.04
C THR A 506 -14.10 49.21 -7.17
N THR A 507 -13.02 49.56 -6.48
CA THR A 507 -11.79 48.76 -6.48
C THR A 507 -12.07 47.34 -5.95
N PRO A 508 -11.43 46.30 -6.50
CA PRO A 508 -11.57 44.93 -6.04
C PRO A 508 -11.35 44.82 -4.52
N HIS A 509 -12.40 44.39 -3.83
CA HIS A 509 -12.39 44.09 -2.41
C HIS A 509 -13.13 42.76 -2.20
N ASP A 510 -12.60 41.93 -1.30
CA ASP A 510 -13.15 40.61 -1.00
C ASP A 510 -13.27 39.66 -2.21
N LEU A 511 -12.36 39.77 -3.18
CA LEU A 511 -12.24 38.74 -4.21
C LEU A 511 -11.56 37.50 -3.60
N ILE A 512 -12.25 36.37 -3.62
CA ILE A 512 -11.82 35.09 -3.04
C ILE A 512 -11.39 34.16 -4.16
N LEU A 513 -10.14 33.72 -4.09
CA LEU A 513 -9.50 32.77 -5.00
C LEU A 513 -9.36 31.44 -4.25
N SER A 514 -9.95 30.36 -4.77
CA SER A 514 -9.97 29.08 -4.06
C SER A 514 -9.66 27.89 -4.96
N VAL A 515 -8.97 26.90 -4.39
CA VAL A 515 -8.71 25.60 -5.02
C VAL A 515 -8.91 24.49 -3.99
N GLY A 516 -9.59 23.43 -4.37
CA GLY A 516 -9.79 22.28 -3.49
C GLY A 516 -10.54 21.13 -4.16
N LYS A 517 -10.84 20.08 -3.39
CA LYS A 517 -11.65 18.96 -3.86
C LYS A 517 -13.12 19.41 -4.02
N PRO A 518 -13.75 19.20 -5.19
CA PRO A 518 -15.18 19.46 -5.36
C PRO A 518 -16.03 18.62 -4.40
N THR A 519 -17.12 19.22 -3.88
CA THR A 519 -18.13 18.48 -3.11
C THR A 519 -18.86 17.45 -3.98
N ASP A 520 -19.11 17.81 -5.24
CA ASP A 520 -19.66 16.92 -6.27
C ASP A 520 -19.02 17.26 -7.63
N VAL A 521 -18.28 16.29 -8.19
CA VAL A 521 -17.52 16.43 -9.44
C VAL A 521 -18.45 16.61 -10.66
N ALA A 522 -19.61 15.96 -10.66
CA ALA A 522 -20.51 15.95 -11.83
C ALA A 522 -21.24 17.28 -12.02
N THR A 523 -21.60 17.94 -10.90
CA THR A 523 -22.35 19.19 -10.92
C THR A 523 -21.49 20.43 -10.70
N PHE A 524 -20.22 20.29 -10.31
CA PHE A 524 -19.35 21.39 -9.87
C PHE A 524 -19.40 22.66 -10.73
N THR A 525 -19.27 22.51 -12.05
CA THR A 525 -19.19 23.63 -13.00
C THR A 525 -20.54 24.30 -13.24
N GLN A 526 -21.66 23.58 -13.05
CA GLN A 526 -23.01 24.03 -13.38
C GLN A 526 -23.90 24.28 -12.14
N ARG A 527 -23.43 23.92 -10.95
CA ARG A 527 -24.21 24.01 -9.72
C ARG A 527 -24.57 25.46 -9.40
N PHE A 528 -25.86 25.76 -9.39
CA PHE A 528 -26.34 27.07 -8.98
C PHE A 528 -26.04 27.28 -7.49
N VAL A 529 -25.48 28.44 -7.16
CA VAL A 529 -25.27 28.88 -5.78
C VAL A 529 -25.96 30.22 -5.63
N ASP A 530 -26.98 30.26 -4.78
CA ASP A 530 -27.68 31.49 -4.47
C ASP A 530 -26.77 32.39 -3.61
N VAL A 531 -26.37 33.50 -4.19
CA VAL A 531 -25.47 34.49 -3.59
C VAL A 531 -26.19 35.49 -2.70
N GLU A 532 -27.53 35.58 -2.75
CA GLU A 532 -28.32 36.36 -1.79
C GLU A 532 -28.40 35.61 -0.45
N LEU A 533 -28.43 34.28 -0.51
CA LEU A 533 -28.46 33.41 0.66
C LEU A 533 -27.06 33.03 1.18
N SER A 534 -26.04 33.00 0.31
CA SER A 534 -24.69 32.55 0.66
C SER A 534 -23.64 33.62 0.35
N PRO A 535 -22.98 34.19 1.39
CA PRO A 535 -21.97 35.24 1.19
C PRO A 535 -20.69 34.73 0.51
N ASP A 536 -20.47 33.41 0.49
CA ASP A 536 -19.35 32.74 -0.19
C ASP A 536 -19.87 31.50 -0.91
N ALA A 537 -19.51 31.32 -2.18
CA ALA A 537 -19.89 30.14 -2.96
C ALA A 537 -19.02 28.92 -2.65
N VAL A 538 -17.83 29.13 -2.09
CA VAL A 538 -16.82 28.09 -1.89
C VAL A 538 -17.31 26.96 -0.97
N PRO A 539 -17.93 27.20 0.20
CA PRO A 539 -18.40 26.12 1.08
C PRO A 539 -19.46 25.21 0.45
N GLN A 540 -20.16 25.68 -0.59
CA GLN A 540 -21.16 24.87 -1.30
C GLN A 540 -20.56 24.03 -2.43
N LEU A 541 -19.37 24.43 -2.93
CA LEU A 541 -18.76 23.87 -4.13
C LEU A 541 -17.52 23.02 -3.84
N LEU A 542 -16.75 23.40 -2.82
CA LEU A 542 -15.50 22.76 -2.43
C LEU A 542 -15.58 22.23 -1.00
N GLN A 543 -14.79 21.18 -0.73
CA GLN A 543 -14.63 20.63 0.60
C GLN A 543 -14.00 21.64 1.58
N PRO A 544 -14.17 21.47 2.91
CA PRO A 544 -13.73 22.43 3.92
C PRO A 544 -12.23 22.71 3.95
N ASP A 545 -11.41 21.78 3.44
CA ASP A 545 -9.95 21.85 3.37
C ASP A 545 -9.44 22.64 2.15
N ALA A 546 -10.33 23.22 1.34
CA ALA A 546 -9.97 24.06 0.22
C ALA A 546 -9.11 25.27 0.64
N MET A 547 -8.01 25.48 -0.10
CA MET A 547 -7.15 26.65 0.04
C MET A 547 -7.89 27.90 -0.44
N ARG A 548 -7.71 29.02 0.26
CA ARG A 548 -8.39 30.29 -0.06
C ARG A 548 -7.47 31.49 0.10
N VAL A 549 -7.44 32.37 -0.88
CA VAL A 549 -6.76 33.66 -0.79
C VAL A 549 -7.71 34.78 -1.09
N ARG A 550 -7.69 35.79 -0.21
CA ARG A 550 -8.49 37.01 -0.37
C ARG A 550 -7.63 38.13 -0.94
N VAL A 551 -8.17 38.81 -1.96
CA VAL A 551 -7.64 40.06 -2.49
C VAL A 551 -8.50 41.20 -1.96
N GLY A 552 -7.92 42.01 -1.09
CA GLY A 552 -8.54 43.22 -0.54
C GLY A 552 -7.99 44.51 -1.16
N LYS A 553 -8.60 45.65 -0.78
CA LYS A 553 -8.27 46.99 -1.30
C LYS A 553 -6.79 47.35 -1.19
N GLU A 554 -6.15 47.04 -0.05
CA GLU A 554 -4.73 47.33 0.15
C GLU A 554 -3.82 46.61 -0.86
N ARG A 555 -4.13 45.34 -1.17
CA ARG A 555 -3.36 44.55 -2.13
C ARG A 555 -3.57 45.09 -3.55
N TYR A 556 -4.80 45.45 -3.89
CA TYR A 556 -5.10 46.11 -5.17
C TYR A 556 -4.27 47.40 -5.33
N LEU A 557 -4.37 48.34 -4.38
CA LEU A 557 -3.67 49.62 -4.45
C LEU A 557 -2.14 49.47 -4.51
N ARG A 558 -1.59 48.47 -3.81
CA ARG A 558 -0.14 48.20 -3.81
C ARG A 558 0.40 47.73 -5.16
N TYR A 559 -0.40 47.01 -5.95
CA TYR A 559 0.02 46.35 -7.19
C TYR A 559 -0.65 46.88 -8.45
N MET A 560 -1.54 47.87 -8.33
CA MET A 560 -2.14 48.57 -9.45
C MET A 560 -1.06 49.14 -10.37
N GLY A 561 -1.13 48.82 -11.67
CA GLY A 561 -0.19 49.30 -12.69
C GLY A 561 1.19 48.64 -12.68
N LYS A 562 1.45 47.65 -11.81
CA LYS A 562 2.76 46.94 -11.73
C LYS A 562 2.87 45.71 -12.64
N GLY A 563 1.86 45.46 -13.47
CA GLY A 563 1.82 44.31 -14.39
C GLY A 563 1.26 43.03 -13.73
N TRP A 564 1.78 41.88 -14.18
CA TRP A 564 1.34 40.56 -13.72
C TRP A 564 1.88 40.22 -12.33
N LEU A 565 1.01 39.68 -11.48
CA LEU A 565 1.28 39.23 -10.14
C LEU A 565 0.89 37.76 -10.00
N GLU A 566 1.76 36.97 -9.38
CA GLU A 566 1.43 35.64 -8.89
C GLU A 566 0.99 35.74 -7.43
N ILE A 567 -0.29 35.44 -7.18
CA ILE A 567 -0.88 35.46 -5.85
C ILE A 567 -0.81 34.03 -5.29
N GLU A 568 0.14 33.81 -4.39
CA GLU A 568 0.34 32.52 -3.73
C GLU A 568 -0.81 32.19 -2.76
N GLY A 569 -1.23 30.93 -2.79
CA GLY A 569 -2.14 30.29 -1.85
C GLY A 569 -1.73 30.48 -0.39
N ASN A 570 -2.70 30.53 0.53
CA ASN A 570 -2.40 30.60 1.96
C ASN A 570 -2.04 29.24 2.59
N ALA A 571 -2.22 28.15 1.84
CA ALA A 571 -2.01 26.77 2.28
C ALA A 571 -1.64 25.89 1.07
N GLU A 572 -1.10 24.71 1.36
CA GLU A 572 -0.94 23.65 0.36
C GLU A 572 -2.31 23.07 -0.03
N VAL A 573 -2.45 22.69 -1.31
CA VAL A 573 -3.63 21.95 -1.80
C VAL A 573 -3.25 20.49 -1.98
N LYS A 574 -4.01 19.60 -1.35
CA LYS A 574 -3.86 18.16 -1.50
C LYS A 574 -4.79 17.66 -2.59
N VAL A 575 -4.21 17.06 -3.62
CA VAL A 575 -4.96 16.38 -4.68
C VAL A 575 -5.07 14.91 -4.31
N GLY A 576 -6.31 14.44 -4.21
CA GLY A 576 -6.63 13.06 -3.88
C GLY A 576 -6.40 12.10 -5.04
N LEU A 577 -6.75 10.84 -4.81
CA LEU A 577 -6.57 9.74 -5.77
C LEU A 577 -7.43 9.80 -7.02
N ASP A 578 -8.56 10.48 -6.90
CA ASP A 578 -9.43 10.84 -8.01
C ASP A 578 -8.73 11.77 -9.02
N GLY A 579 -7.66 12.46 -8.58
CA GLY A 579 -6.91 13.42 -9.40
C GLY A 579 -7.76 14.62 -9.80
N VAL A 580 -8.76 14.97 -8.99
CA VAL A 580 -9.73 16.04 -9.29
C VAL A 580 -9.46 17.26 -8.43
N SER A 581 -9.49 18.45 -9.04
CA SER A 581 -9.49 19.72 -8.31
C SER A 581 -10.40 20.72 -8.99
N GLY A 582 -11.18 21.42 -8.16
CA GLY A 582 -12.02 22.54 -8.54
C GLY A 582 -11.34 23.87 -8.24
N PHE A 583 -11.53 24.83 -9.12
CA PHE A 583 -10.98 26.18 -9.05
C PHE A 583 -12.13 27.18 -9.06
N VAL A 584 -12.16 28.09 -8.10
CA VAL A 584 -13.22 29.10 -7.95
C VAL A 584 -12.62 30.47 -7.73
N VAL A 585 -13.04 31.45 -8.53
CA VAL A 585 -12.85 32.88 -8.24
C VAL A 585 -14.21 33.49 -8.01
N SER A 586 -14.42 34.11 -6.85
CA SER A 586 -15.72 34.64 -6.46
C SER A 586 -15.64 35.92 -5.65
N LYS A 587 -16.74 36.68 -5.63
CA LYS A 587 -16.97 37.84 -4.76
C LYS A 587 -18.41 37.75 -4.25
N SER A 588 -18.64 38.12 -2.99
CA SER A 588 -19.99 38.29 -2.43
C SER A 588 -20.76 39.38 -3.19
N TRP A 589 -22.02 39.10 -3.51
CA TRP A 589 -22.91 40.10 -4.11
C TRP A 589 -23.28 41.18 -3.09
N LYS A 590 -23.38 42.42 -3.55
CA LYS A 590 -23.95 43.55 -2.83
C LYS A 590 -24.66 44.45 -3.82
N GLU A 591 -25.81 44.97 -3.40
CA GLU A 591 -26.61 45.90 -4.18
C GLU A 591 -25.80 47.18 -4.50
N ASP A 592 -25.91 47.64 -5.74
CA ASP A 592 -25.24 48.84 -6.28
C ASP A 592 -23.70 48.88 -6.21
N GLU A 593 -23.03 47.74 -5.97
CA GLU A 593 -21.57 47.67 -5.85
C GLU A 593 -20.92 46.82 -6.94
N PHE A 594 -20.56 47.48 -8.05
CA PHE A 594 -19.83 46.86 -9.17
C PHE A 594 -18.32 46.94 -8.95
N ILE A 595 -17.61 45.87 -9.31
CA ILE A 595 -16.14 45.86 -9.32
C ILE A 595 -15.57 45.73 -10.73
N ASP A 596 -14.43 46.38 -10.93
CA ASP A 596 -13.63 46.31 -12.15
C ASP A 596 -12.13 46.46 -11.84
N GLY A 597 -11.29 46.76 -12.83
CA GLY A 597 -9.88 47.06 -12.56
C GLY A 597 -8.97 45.84 -12.35
N TRP A 598 -9.40 44.63 -12.74
CA TRP A 598 -8.57 43.43 -12.64
C TRP A 598 -8.67 42.53 -13.87
N SER A 599 -7.62 41.75 -14.08
CA SER A 599 -7.52 40.75 -15.13
C SER A 599 -7.02 39.42 -14.57
N PHE A 600 -7.50 38.32 -15.11
CA PHE A 600 -7.16 36.96 -14.70
C PHE A 600 -6.69 36.13 -15.89
N LYS A 601 -5.48 35.59 -15.77
CA LYS A 601 -4.84 34.78 -16.82
C LYS A 601 -4.99 33.28 -16.55
N GLY A 602 -5.13 32.88 -15.29
CA GLY A 602 -5.19 31.47 -14.95
C GLY A 602 -4.58 31.13 -13.59
N VAL A 603 -4.37 29.83 -13.39
CA VAL A 603 -3.82 29.26 -12.15
C VAL A 603 -2.64 28.37 -12.49
N ARG A 604 -1.53 28.53 -11.78
CA ARG A 604 -0.41 27.60 -11.81
C ARG A 604 -0.43 26.74 -10.55
N MET A 605 -0.27 25.43 -10.71
CA MET A 605 -0.03 24.51 -9.62
C MET A 605 1.39 23.96 -9.74
N GLU A 606 2.15 24.07 -8.66
CA GLU A 606 3.52 23.59 -8.57
C GLU A 606 3.62 22.47 -7.54
N PRO A 607 4.21 21.32 -7.89
CA PRO A 607 4.37 20.21 -6.97
C PRO A 607 5.29 20.59 -5.81
N MET A 608 4.86 20.26 -4.59
CA MET A 608 5.67 20.40 -3.39
C MET A 608 6.35 19.06 -3.10
N PHE A 609 7.62 18.95 -3.44
CA PHE A 609 8.45 17.79 -3.07
C PHE A 609 8.98 18.01 -1.65
N GLY A 610 8.79 17.02 -0.78
CA GLY A 610 9.01 17.13 0.67
C GLY A 610 10.26 17.90 1.05
N GLY A 611 10.06 19.05 1.70
CA GLY A 611 11.13 19.93 2.17
C GLY A 611 10.55 21.04 3.05
N GLN A 612 10.63 20.81 4.37
CA GLN A 612 10.43 21.74 5.48
C GLN A 612 9.20 22.65 5.40
N SER A 613 8.22 22.32 6.25
CA SER A 613 7.32 23.31 6.84
C SER A 613 8.16 24.42 7.49
N HIS A 614 8.49 25.47 6.75
CA HIS A 614 8.75 26.76 7.38
C HIS A 614 7.42 27.24 7.95
N GLU A 615 7.13 26.79 9.17
CA GLU A 615 6.32 27.60 10.09
C GLU A 615 7.01 28.96 10.18
N ARG A 616 6.55 29.92 9.37
CA ARG A 616 6.71 31.33 9.66
C ARG A 616 5.85 31.59 10.89
N THR A 617 6.41 31.32 12.06
CA THR A 617 5.97 31.89 13.32
C THR A 617 6.02 33.41 13.15
N LYS A 618 4.85 34.02 12.95
CA LYS A 618 4.68 35.45 13.19
C LYS A 618 4.87 35.66 14.69
N SER A 619 6.07 36.05 15.10
CA SER A 619 6.25 36.72 16.38
C SER A 619 5.59 38.09 16.31
N ALA A 620 4.33 38.14 16.73
CA ALA A 620 3.81 39.33 17.37
C ALA A 620 4.43 39.38 18.77
N GLN A 621 5.38 40.28 18.98
CA GLN A 621 5.61 40.83 20.32
C GLN A 621 5.72 42.35 20.21
N SER A 622 4.73 42.96 20.86
CA SER A 622 4.69 44.31 21.40
C SER A 622 6.04 44.82 21.90
N GLY A 623 6.36 46.04 21.50
CA GLY A 623 7.44 46.90 21.99
C GLY A 623 7.34 48.22 21.26
#